data_AF-A0A5E4PYR6-F1
#
_entry.id   AF-A0A5E4PYR6-F1
#
_cell.length_a   1.000
_cell.length_b   1.000
_cell.length_c   1.000
_cell.angle_alpha   90.00
_cell.angle_beta   90.00
_cell.angle_gamma   90.00
#
_symmetry.space_group_name_H-M   'P 1'
#
loop_
_entity.id
_entity.type
_entity.pdbx_description
1 polymer ?
#
loop_
_entity_poly.entity_id
_entity_poly.type
_entity_poly.pdbx_seq_one_letter_code
_entity_poly.pdbx_strand_id
1 'polypeptide(L)'
;MDAVFDICYLSPDSNNIEPDDIPQTKETVWVLGRQYNAVQDLERIRREITSIIWCTYRKGFVPIGDEGLTSDRGWGCMLRCGQMVLGVALMRVHLSTQWVWTPETRDPTYLKIVQRFEERKQAPYSIHQVALMGASEGKDVGQWFGPNTIAQVLKKLVVYDKWSSLAIHVALDNTVVREDIYSLMLDLSSNVTGSDWMPLLLIVPLRLGLSEINPVYVNGLKLNQLE
;
A
#
# COMPACT_ATOMS: atom_id res chain seq x y z
N MET A 1 -1.94 14.23 -10.84
CA MET A 1 -2.09 12.77 -10.62
C MET A 1 -3.49 12.35 -11.09
N ASP A 2 -4.06 13.04 -12.09
CA ASP A 2 -5.50 13.37 -12.03
C ASP A 2 -6.32 12.79 -13.18
N ALA A 3 -5.68 12.23 -14.21
CA ALA A 3 -6.37 11.96 -15.47
C ALA A 3 -7.34 10.77 -15.49
N VAL A 4 -7.37 9.88 -14.49
CA VAL A 4 -8.25 8.69 -14.54
C VAL A 4 -9.49 8.84 -13.66
N PHE A 5 -9.39 9.51 -12.52
CA PHE A 5 -10.54 9.73 -11.64
C PHE A 5 -11.38 10.95 -12.04
N ASP A 6 -10.77 11.99 -12.62
CA ASP A 6 -11.49 13.17 -13.12
C ASP A 6 -12.45 12.83 -14.27
N ILE A 7 -12.17 11.76 -15.05
CA ILE A 7 -13.00 11.39 -16.20
C ILE A 7 -14.36 10.82 -15.78
N CYS A 8 -14.45 10.14 -14.62
CA CYS A 8 -15.70 9.51 -14.19
C CYS A 8 -16.53 10.35 -13.21
N TYR A 9 -15.90 11.22 -12.40
CA TYR A 9 -16.61 11.91 -11.32
C TYR A 9 -16.65 13.44 -11.43
N LEU A 10 -15.95 14.05 -12.41
CA LEU A 10 -15.92 15.51 -12.59
C LEU A 10 -16.40 15.98 -13.98
N SER A 11 -16.89 15.08 -14.84
CA SER A 11 -17.49 15.48 -16.12
C SER A 11 -18.91 16.03 -15.89
N PRO A 12 -19.20 17.30 -16.23
CA PRO A 12 -20.53 17.90 -16.06
C PRO A 12 -21.60 17.32 -17.00
N ASP A 13 -21.19 16.48 -17.97
CA ASP A 13 -22.03 16.05 -19.09
C ASP A 13 -22.57 14.61 -18.95
N SER A 14 -22.45 13.97 -17.79
CA SER A 14 -23.20 12.73 -17.56
C SER A 14 -24.64 13.08 -17.17
N ASN A 15 -25.61 12.66 -17.99
CA ASN A 15 -26.99 12.41 -17.55
C ASN A 15 -26.98 11.86 -16.11
N ASN A 16 -27.91 12.27 -15.24
CA ASN A 16 -28.10 11.88 -13.82
C ASN A 16 -28.17 10.34 -13.56
N ILE A 17 -27.24 9.58 -14.11
CA ILE A 17 -27.11 8.13 -14.06
C ILE A 17 -26.00 7.89 -13.06
N GLU A 18 -26.36 7.23 -11.96
CA GLU A 18 -25.41 6.76 -10.97
C GLU A 18 -24.33 5.90 -11.64
N PRO A 19 -23.03 6.19 -11.45
CA PRO A 19 -21.96 5.38 -12.02
C PRO A 19 -22.08 3.90 -11.62
N ASP A 20 -21.77 2.99 -12.55
CA ASP A 20 -21.73 1.54 -12.29
C ASP A 20 -20.34 1.13 -11.76
N ASP A 21 -19.95 1.74 -10.62
CA ASP A 21 -18.64 1.59 -9.99
C ASP A 21 -18.68 0.80 -8.68
N ILE A 22 -19.78 0.89 -7.94
CA ILE A 22 -20.01 0.16 -6.68
C ILE A 22 -21.07 -0.94 -6.92
N PRO A 23 -20.83 -2.19 -6.49
CA PRO A 23 -21.77 -3.28 -6.73
C PRO A 23 -23.13 -3.03 -6.09
N GLN A 24 -24.19 -3.10 -6.88
CA GLN A 24 -25.57 -3.02 -6.41
C GLN A 24 -26.01 -4.34 -5.76
N THR A 25 -25.63 -4.54 -4.49
CA THR A 25 -25.91 -5.76 -3.73
C THR A 25 -26.55 -5.47 -2.37
N LYS A 26 -27.22 -6.47 -1.79
CA LYS A 26 -27.66 -6.43 -0.38
C LYS A 26 -26.57 -6.89 0.59
N GLU A 27 -25.48 -7.46 0.07
CA GLU A 27 -24.35 -7.91 0.86
C GLU A 27 -23.54 -6.71 1.39
N THR A 28 -22.89 -6.89 2.54
CA THR A 28 -22.00 -5.89 3.12
C THR A 28 -20.76 -5.72 2.24
N VAL A 29 -20.46 -4.48 1.89
CA VAL A 29 -19.20 -4.11 1.21
C VAL A 29 -18.15 -3.87 2.28
N TRP A 30 -16.97 -4.48 2.10
CA TRP A 30 -15.84 -4.34 3.00
C TRP A 30 -14.70 -3.59 2.33
N VAL A 31 -14.24 -2.50 2.93
CA VAL A 31 -13.05 -1.77 2.49
C VAL A 31 -12.09 -1.66 3.65
N LEU A 32 -10.94 -2.32 3.54
CA LEU A 32 -9.82 -2.23 4.48
C LEU A 32 -10.22 -2.43 5.98
N GLY A 33 -11.18 -3.33 6.24
CA GLY A 33 -11.68 -3.65 7.59
C GLY A 33 -12.91 -2.87 8.04
N ARG A 34 -13.48 -2.03 7.18
CA ARG A 34 -14.72 -1.27 7.43
C ARG A 34 -15.88 -1.83 6.65
N GLN A 35 -17.04 -1.83 7.28
CA GLN A 35 -18.30 -2.27 6.71
C GLN A 35 -19.09 -1.11 6.14
N TYR A 36 -19.71 -1.34 4.99
CA TYR A 36 -20.60 -0.40 4.32
C TYR A 36 -21.83 -1.13 3.79
N ASN A 37 -22.96 -0.45 3.82
CA ASN A 37 -24.13 -0.85 3.06
C ASN A 37 -23.97 -0.41 1.60
N ALA A 38 -24.01 -1.34 0.66
CA ALA A 38 -23.71 -1.05 -0.75
C ALA A 38 -24.66 -0.02 -1.40
N VAL A 39 -25.86 0.18 -0.85
CA VAL A 39 -26.86 1.12 -1.37
C VAL A 39 -26.87 2.44 -0.60
N GLN A 40 -26.80 2.38 0.73
CA GLN A 40 -26.93 3.56 1.59
C GLN A 40 -25.61 4.33 1.74
N ASP A 41 -24.48 3.66 1.59
CA ASP A 41 -23.15 4.22 1.85
C ASP A 41 -22.33 4.47 0.58
N LEU A 42 -22.95 4.58 -0.61
CA LEU A 42 -22.25 4.78 -1.90
C LEU A 42 -21.18 5.88 -1.84
N GLU A 43 -21.55 7.07 -1.39
CA GLU A 43 -20.64 8.22 -1.26
C GLU A 43 -19.56 8.03 -0.19
N ARG A 44 -19.79 7.18 0.80
CA ARG A 44 -18.78 6.84 1.82
C ARG A 44 -17.79 5.80 1.27
N ILE A 45 -18.27 4.82 0.52
CA ILE A 45 -17.43 3.82 -0.16
C ILE A 45 -16.52 4.53 -1.17
N ARG A 46 -17.07 5.41 -2.02
CA ARG A 46 -16.27 6.20 -2.98
C ARG A 46 -15.20 7.02 -2.29
N ARG A 47 -15.57 7.76 -1.25
CA ARG A 47 -14.61 8.57 -0.48
C ARG A 47 -13.53 7.73 0.20
N GLU A 48 -13.86 6.56 0.73
CA GLU A 48 -12.85 5.65 1.30
C GLU A 48 -11.87 5.19 0.21
N ILE A 49 -12.37 4.78 -0.96
CA ILE A 49 -11.54 4.30 -2.08
C ILE A 49 -10.66 5.43 -2.64
N THR A 50 -11.21 6.63 -2.86
CA THR A 50 -10.47 7.77 -3.41
C THR A 50 -9.42 8.32 -2.44
N SER A 51 -9.56 8.03 -1.14
CA SER A 51 -8.57 8.41 -0.13
C SER A 51 -7.35 7.50 -0.09
N ILE A 52 -7.38 6.36 -0.78
CA ILE A 52 -6.25 5.44 -0.86
C ILE A 52 -5.19 6.03 -1.78
N ILE A 53 -3.95 6.09 -1.30
CA ILE A 53 -2.81 6.48 -2.13
C ILE A 53 -2.70 5.52 -3.30
N TRP A 54 -2.90 6.04 -4.51
CA TRP A 54 -2.88 5.25 -5.74
C TRP A 54 -1.58 5.47 -6.51
N CYS A 55 -0.77 4.42 -6.59
CA CYS A 55 0.49 4.42 -7.32
C CYS A 55 0.32 3.69 -8.64
N THR A 56 0.62 4.36 -9.76
CA THR A 56 0.51 3.82 -11.11
C THR A 56 1.84 3.92 -11.84
N TYR A 57 1.93 3.30 -13.02
CA TYR A 57 3.10 3.44 -13.88
C TYR A 57 3.39 4.91 -14.20
N ARG A 58 4.67 5.26 -14.19
CA ARG A 58 5.21 6.57 -14.55
C ARG A 58 6.21 6.44 -15.67
N LYS A 59 6.46 7.57 -16.33
CA LYS A 59 7.43 7.71 -17.41
C LYS A 59 8.09 9.08 -17.32
N GLY A 60 9.29 9.20 -17.87
CA GLY A 60 10.06 10.44 -17.87
C GLY A 60 10.71 10.77 -16.52
N PHE A 61 10.80 9.80 -15.61
CA PHE A 61 11.59 9.97 -14.39
C PHE A 61 13.09 9.82 -14.71
N VAL A 62 13.95 10.28 -13.78
CA VAL A 62 15.41 10.18 -13.92
C VAL A 62 15.82 8.71 -14.12
N PRO A 63 16.72 8.38 -15.07
CA PRO A 63 17.14 7.01 -15.36
C PRO A 63 17.53 6.18 -14.12
N ILE A 64 17.14 4.91 -14.11
CA ILE A 64 17.38 3.91 -13.05
C ILE A 64 18.18 2.73 -13.61
N GLY A 65 19.15 2.26 -12.83
CA GLY A 65 19.99 1.13 -13.20
C GLY A 65 20.91 1.42 -14.39
N ASP A 66 21.71 0.42 -14.75
CA ASP A 66 22.69 0.54 -15.84
C ASP A 66 22.02 0.64 -17.21
N GLU A 67 20.85 0.02 -17.36
CA GLU A 67 20.02 0.12 -18.57
C GLU A 67 19.36 1.49 -18.77
N GLY A 68 19.39 2.35 -17.74
CA GLY A 68 18.88 3.71 -17.82
C GLY A 68 17.36 3.80 -18.03
N LEU A 69 16.58 2.88 -17.41
CA LEU A 69 15.12 2.86 -17.56
C LEU A 69 14.51 4.16 -17.02
N THR A 70 13.59 4.75 -17.78
CA THR A 70 12.89 6.02 -17.46
C THR A 70 11.37 5.83 -17.33
N SER A 71 10.91 4.58 -17.38
CA SER A 71 9.52 4.17 -17.26
C SER A 71 9.43 2.81 -16.58
N ASP A 72 8.47 2.65 -15.68
CA ASP A 72 8.22 1.37 -15.00
C ASP A 72 7.08 0.55 -15.63
N ARG A 73 6.51 1.05 -16.73
CA ARG A 73 5.54 0.31 -17.53
C ARG A 73 6.14 -1.03 -18.00
N GLY A 74 5.43 -2.12 -17.70
CA GLY A 74 5.77 -3.47 -18.13
C GLY A 74 6.52 -4.31 -17.09
N TRP A 75 7.00 -3.69 -16.00
CA TRP A 75 7.74 -4.42 -14.96
C TRP A 75 7.45 -3.95 -13.53
N GLY A 76 7.03 -2.69 -13.34
CA GLY A 76 6.87 -2.08 -12.01
C GLY A 76 5.58 -2.40 -11.26
N CYS A 77 4.66 -3.22 -11.78
CA CYS A 77 3.32 -3.34 -11.20
C CYS A 77 3.34 -3.79 -9.73
N MET A 78 4.12 -4.82 -9.39
CA MET A 78 4.20 -5.29 -8.01
C MET A 78 4.86 -4.25 -7.09
N LEU A 79 5.81 -3.46 -7.62
CA LEU A 79 6.44 -2.38 -6.86
C LEU A 79 5.41 -1.30 -6.52
N ARG A 80 4.56 -0.92 -7.49
CA ARG A 80 3.43 -0.01 -7.26
C ARG A 80 2.41 -0.57 -6.27
N CYS A 81 2.08 -1.85 -6.33
CA CYS A 81 1.22 -2.51 -5.33
C CYS A 81 1.84 -2.43 -3.92
N GLY A 82 3.14 -2.70 -3.78
CA GLY A 82 3.85 -2.55 -2.51
C GLY A 82 3.84 -1.12 -1.98
N GLN A 83 4.04 -0.13 -2.85
CA GLN A 83 3.92 1.29 -2.50
C GLN A 83 2.53 1.62 -1.96
N MET A 84 1.46 1.11 -2.57
CA MET A 84 0.08 1.35 -2.10
C MET A 84 -0.19 0.69 -0.74
N VAL A 85 0.27 -0.54 -0.52
CA VAL A 85 0.14 -1.22 0.79
C VAL A 85 0.87 -0.43 1.88
N LEU A 86 2.10 0.01 1.61
CA LEU A 86 2.84 0.85 2.54
C LEU A 86 2.18 2.23 2.71
N GLY A 87 1.64 2.81 1.65
CA GLY A 87 0.87 4.05 1.68
C GLY A 87 -0.28 3.96 2.66
N VAL A 88 -1.11 2.91 2.58
CA VAL A 88 -2.20 2.67 3.54
C VAL A 88 -1.68 2.54 4.97
N ALA A 89 -0.56 1.84 5.18
CA ALA A 89 0.04 1.73 6.52
C ALA A 89 0.47 3.10 7.07
N LEU A 90 1.17 3.92 6.27
CA LEU A 90 1.61 5.25 6.67
C LEU A 90 0.43 6.20 6.93
N MET A 91 -0.62 6.12 6.12
CA MET A 91 -1.86 6.86 6.36
C MET A 91 -2.46 6.48 7.72
N ARG A 92 -2.53 5.20 8.07
CA ARG A 92 -3.06 4.76 9.37
C ARG A 92 -2.19 5.13 10.57
N VAL A 93 -0.88 5.23 10.37
CA VAL A 93 0.07 5.57 11.43
C VAL A 93 0.09 7.07 11.73
N HIS A 94 0.12 7.90 10.68
CA HIS A 94 0.30 9.34 10.84
C HIS A 94 -1.00 10.14 10.75
N LEU A 95 -2.06 9.54 10.22
CA LEU A 95 -3.38 10.13 10.15
C LEU A 95 -4.38 9.19 10.84
N SER A 96 -5.56 9.73 11.10
CA SER A 96 -6.68 8.93 11.60
C SER A 96 -7.09 7.88 10.57
N THR A 97 -7.54 6.71 11.02
CA THR A 97 -8.22 5.77 10.10
C THR A 97 -9.43 6.42 9.43
N GLN A 98 -10.10 7.37 10.11
CA GLN A 98 -11.26 8.13 9.60
C GLN A 98 -10.88 9.31 8.70
N TRP A 99 -9.59 9.50 8.41
CA TRP A 99 -9.14 10.56 7.52
C TRP A 99 -9.63 10.29 6.09
N VAL A 100 -10.04 11.35 5.39
CA VAL A 100 -10.57 11.30 4.02
C VAL A 100 -9.89 12.38 3.19
N TRP A 101 -9.52 12.04 1.96
CA TRP A 101 -8.97 12.97 0.98
C TRP A 101 -10.08 13.73 0.25
N THR A 102 -9.83 15.00 -0.02
CA THR A 102 -10.59 15.82 -0.98
C THR A 102 -9.60 16.60 -1.87
N PRO A 103 -10.03 17.09 -3.06
CA PRO A 103 -9.16 17.91 -3.92
C PRO A 103 -8.57 19.15 -3.23
N GLU A 104 -9.23 19.67 -2.20
CA GLU A 104 -8.80 20.83 -1.41
C GLU A 104 -7.83 20.47 -0.28
N THR A 105 -7.54 19.18 -0.08
CA THR A 105 -6.69 18.69 0.99
C THR A 105 -5.29 19.28 0.90
N ARG A 106 -4.94 20.06 1.94
CA ARG A 106 -3.62 20.66 2.14
C ARG A 106 -2.96 20.20 3.44
N ASP A 107 -3.39 19.07 3.98
CA ASP A 107 -2.83 18.50 5.21
C ASP A 107 -1.32 18.26 5.04
N PRO A 108 -0.46 18.92 5.84
CA PRO A 108 0.98 18.82 5.69
C PRO A 108 1.50 17.40 5.96
N THR A 109 0.83 16.64 6.82
CA THR A 109 1.18 15.25 7.12
C THR A 109 0.87 14.37 5.91
N TYR A 110 -0.31 14.52 5.30
CA TYR A 110 -0.66 13.82 4.07
C TYR A 110 0.35 14.10 2.95
N LEU A 111 0.66 15.38 2.70
CA LEU A 111 1.63 15.75 1.67
C LEU A 111 3.01 15.15 1.94
N LYS A 112 3.42 15.08 3.22
CA LYS A 112 4.67 14.43 3.61
C LYS A 112 4.65 12.92 3.35
N ILE A 113 3.50 12.25 3.50
CA ILE A 113 3.35 10.83 3.14
C ILE A 113 3.50 10.68 1.62
N VAL A 114 2.77 11.45 0.82
CA VAL A 114 2.83 11.40 -0.65
C VAL A 114 4.24 11.65 -1.18
N GLN A 115 4.96 12.63 -0.62
CA GLN A 115 6.35 12.96 -0.99
C GLN A 115 7.30 11.77 -0.90
N ARG A 116 7.01 10.77 -0.06
CA ARG A 116 7.86 9.58 0.08
C ARG A 116 7.79 8.62 -1.09
N PHE A 117 6.75 8.71 -1.90
CA PHE A 117 6.49 7.86 -3.06
C PHE A 117 6.78 8.56 -4.38
N GLU A 118 7.18 9.84 -4.36
CA GLU A 118 7.51 10.58 -5.58
C GLU A 118 8.63 9.90 -6.37
N GLU A 119 8.63 10.07 -7.70
CA GLU A 119 9.60 9.44 -8.60
C GLU A 119 10.97 10.15 -8.60
N ARG A 120 11.51 10.42 -7.40
CA ARG A 120 12.80 11.06 -7.16
C ARG A 120 13.66 10.15 -6.30
N LYS A 121 14.97 10.13 -6.59
CA LYS A 121 15.94 9.30 -5.84
C LYS A 121 15.97 9.60 -4.34
N GLN A 122 15.60 10.80 -3.93
CA GLN A 122 15.58 11.22 -2.51
C GLN A 122 14.36 10.70 -1.74
N ALA A 123 13.28 10.34 -2.45
CA ALA A 123 12.07 9.83 -1.80
C ALA A 123 12.29 8.35 -1.42
N PRO A 124 12.13 7.98 -0.13
CA PRO A 124 12.56 6.68 0.41
C PRO A 124 11.84 5.48 -0.21
N TYR A 125 10.61 5.67 -0.70
CA TYR A 125 9.80 4.63 -1.31
C TYR A 125 9.52 4.92 -2.79
N SER A 126 10.33 5.76 -3.44
CA SER A 126 10.29 5.98 -4.88
C SER A 126 10.51 4.68 -5.66
N ILE A 127 10.09 4.65 -6.94
CA ILE A 127 10.39 3.53 -7.82
C ILE A 127 11.89 3.26 -7.92
N HIS A 128 12.72 4.32 -7.83
CA HIS A 128 14.18 4.24 -7.80
C HIS A 128 14.66 3.39 -6.63
N GLN A 129 14.24 3.76 -5.41
CA GLN A 129 14.69 3.08 -4.20
C GLN A 129 14.16 1.65 -4.12
N VAL A 130 12.90 1.42 -4.50
CA VAL A 130 12.31 0.09 -4.51
C VAL A 130 12.99 -0.82 -5.54
N ALA A 131 13.22 -0.34 -6.76
CA ALA A 131 13.88 -1.14 -7.79
C ALA A 131 15.35 -1.45 -7.45
N LEU A 132 16.10 -0.45 -6.98
CA LEU A 132 17.52 -0.62 -6.63
C LEU A 132 17.71 -1.54 -5.41
N MET A 133 16.84 -1.42 -4.40
CA MET A 133 16.88 -2.30 -3.23
C MET A 133 16.57 -3.76 -3.61
N GLY A 134 15.87 -3.99 -4.73
CA GLY A 134 15.63 -5.31 -5.31
C GLY A 134 16.89 -6.13 -5.54
N ALA A 135 18.03 -5.49 -5.82
CA ALA A 135 19.31 -6.20 -6.04
C ALA A 135 19.71 -7.01 -4.80
N SER A 136 19.38 -6.52 -3.60
CA SER A 136 19.62 -7.24 -2.34
C SER A 136 18.73 -8.47 -2.14
N GLU A 137 17.72 -8.66 -2.99
CA GLU A 137 16.83 -9.83 -3.08
C GLU A 137 17.08 -10.61 -4.39
N GLY A 138 18.20 -10.35 -5.09
CA GLY A 138 18.53 -10.99 -6.36
C GLY A 138 17.63 -10.57 -7.53
N LYS A 139 17.10 -9.34 -7.49
CA LYS A 139 16.31 -8.76 -8.59
C LYS A 139 16.96 -7.52 -9.16
N ASP A 140 17.33 -7.60 -10.43
CA ASP A 140 17.83 -6.43 -11.15
C ASP A 140 16.71 -5.44 -11.46
N VAL A 141 17.09 -4.19 -11.72
CA VAL A 141 16.16 -3.15 -12.20
C VAL A 141 15.51 -3.64 -13.49
N GLY A 142 14.18 -3.48 -13.62
CA GLY A 142 13.43 -3.99 -14.77
C GLY A 142 12.84 -5.38 -14.58
N GLN A 143 13.25 -6.14 -13.55
CA GLN A 143 12.70 -7.46 -13.28
C GLN A 143 11.41 -7.40 -12.44
N TRP A 144 10.52 -8.36 -12.68
CA TRP A 144 9.27 -8.50 -11.93
C TRP A 144 9.50 -9.06 -10.52
N PHE A 145 8.82 -8.46 -9.53
CA PHE A 145 8.85 -8.89 -8.13
C PHE A 145 7.62 -9.74 -7.81
N GLY A 146 7.79 -10.76 -6.97
CA GLY A 146 6.66 -11.41 -6.30
C GLY A 146 6.29 -10.72 -4.99
N PRO A 147 5.14 -11.08 -4.36
CA PRO A 147 4.69 -10.48 -3.10
C PRO A 147 5.72 -10.54 -1.96
N ASN A 148 6.43 -11.66 -1.80
CA ASN A 148 7.47 -11.78 -0.78
C ASN A 148 8.64 -10.82 -1.04
N THR A 149 9.14 -10.75 -2.28
CA THR A 149 10.27 -9.89 -2.65
C THR A 149 9.99 -8.42 -2.35
N ILE A 150 8.82 -7.91 -2.74
CA ILE A 150 8.46 -6.51 -2.46
C ILE A 150 8.32 -6.28 -0.94
N ALA A 151 7.79 -7.23 -0.18
CA ALA A 151 7.69 -7.13 1.27
C ALA A 151 9.07 -7.02 1.94
N GLN A 152 10.04 -7.84 1.52
CA GLN A 152 11.42 -7.79 2.04
C GLN A 152 12.12 -6.48 1.65
N VAL A 153 11.92 -6.00 0.42
CA VAL A 153 12.45 -4.70 -0.03
C VAL A 153 11.90 -3.56 0.83
N LEU A 154 10.59 -3.51 1.07
CA LEU A 154 9.98 -2.48 1.91
C LEU A 154 10.49 -2.57 3.36
N LYS A 155 10.65 -3.79 3.91
CA LYS A 155 11.25 -4.02 5.23
C LYS A 155 12.66 -3.45 5.35
N LYS A 156 13.47 -3.50 4.28
CA LYS A 156 14.81 -2.89 4.26
C LYS A 156 14.73 -1.37 4.12
N LEU A 157 13.85 -0.86 3.26
CA LEU A 157 13.72 0.59 3.02
C LEU A 157 13.21 1.37 4.23
N VAL A 158 12.28 0.80 4.99
CA VAL A 158 11.66 1.48 6.15
C VAL A 158 12.68 1.89 7.22
N VAL A 159 13.81 1.17 7.31
CA VAL A 159 14.91 1.47 8.24
C VAL A 159 15.49 2.87 8.03
N TYR A 160 15.44 3.37 6.79
CA TYR A 160 15.98 4.68 6.42
C TYR A 160 14.98 5.83 6.60
N ASP A 161 13.68 5.54 6.80
CA ASP A 161 12.65 6.56 7.00
C ASP A 161 12.36 6.78 8.49
N LYS A 162 13.26 7.53 9.14
CA LYS A 162 13.19 7.81 10.57
C LYS A 162 11.96 8.62 10.99
N TRP A 163 11.31 9.35 10.09
CA TRP A 163 10.09 10.07 10.43
C TRP A 163 8.88 9.14 10.52
N SER A 164 8.84 8.10 9.69
CA SER A 164 7.70 7.19 9.71
C SER A 164 7.66 6.33 10.95
N SER A 165 8.84 6.02 11.52
CA SER A 165 8.98 5.19 12.72
C SER A 165 8.13 3.91 12.64
N LEU A 166 8.07 3.31 11.46
CA LEU A 166 7.32 2.10 11.17
C LEU A 166 8.27 0.90 11.20
N ALA A 167 7.86 -0.17 11.86
CA ALA A 167 8.50 -1.48 11.79
C ALA A 167 7.74 -2.36 10.78
N ILE A 168 8.46 -3.17 10.02
CA ILE A 168 7.87 -4.15 9.10
C ILE A 168 8.36 -5.54 9.49
N HIS A 169 7.42 -6.44 9.76
CA HIS A 169 7.70 -7.86 9.95
C HIS A 169 7.09 -8.66 8.80
N VAL A 170 7.90 -9.51 8.19
CA VAL A 170 7.47 -10.42 7.13
C VAL A 170 7.51 -11.83 7.69
N ALA A 171 6.33 -12.39 7.97
CA ALA A 171 6.19 -13.74 8.51
C ALA A 171 6.36 -14.76 7.39
N LEU A 172 7.30 -15.69 7.56
CA LEU A 172 7.59 -16.75 6.61
C LEU A 172 6.96 -18.07 7.06
N ASP A 173 6.97 -19.07 6.18
CA ASP A 173 6.50 -20.43 6.47
C ASP A 173 5.05 -20.49 7.01
N ASN A 174 4.22 -19.53 6.58
CA ASN A 174 2.82 -19.36 6.96
C ASN A 174 2.60 -19.28 8.49
N THR A 175 3.62 -18.88 9.26
CA THR A 175 3.59 -18.89 10.73
C THR A 175 3.99 -17.52 11.25
N VAL A 176 3.14 -16.94 12.10
CA VAL A 176 3.44 -15.68 12.81
C VAL A 176 3.96 -16.03 14.20
N VAL A 177 5.25 -15.82 14.43
CA VAL A 177 5.89 -16.04 15.74
C VAL A 177 5.83 -14.74 16.53
N ARG A 178 5.14 -14.76 17.67
CA ARG A 178 4.94 -13.56 18.49
C ARG A 178 6.24 -13.07 19.09
N GLU A 179 7.07 -14.00 19.55
CA GLU A 179 8.36 -13.73 20.17
C GLU A 179 9.29 -12.96 19.23
N ASP A 180 9.31 -13.32 17.94
CA ASP A 180 10.10 -12.59 16.92
C ASP A 180 9.65 -11.14 16.76
N ILE A 181 8.33 -10.89 16.84
CA ILE A 181 7.77 -9.54 16.79
C ILE A 181 8.16 -8.76 18.06
N TYR A 182 8.04 -9.37 19.24
CA TYR A 182 8.45 -8.71 20.49
C TYR A 182 9.94 -8.38 20.49
N SER A 183 10.80 -9.31 20.07
CA SER A 183 12.25 -9.07 19.95
C SER A 183 12.55 -7.93 18.98
N LEU A 184 11.92 -7.91 17.80
CA LEU A 184 12.06 -6.81 16.85
C LEU A 184 11.73 -5.45 17.48
N MET A 185 10.67 -5.39 18.29
CA MET A 185 10.23 -4.14 18.91
C MET A 185 11.14 -3.68 20.04
N LEU A 186 11.69 -4.62 20.81
CA LEU A 186 12.69 -4.33 21.84
C LEU A 186 13.99 -3.79 21.23
N ASP A 187 14.45 -4.39 20.14
CA ASP A 187 15.65 -3.93 19.42
C ASP A 187 15.46 -2.50 18.89
N LEU A 188 14.27 -2.20 18.39
CA LEU A 188 13.95 -0.88 17.86
C LEU A 188 13.70 0.17 18.95
N SER A 189 13.06 -0.18 20.07
CA SER A 189 12.77 0.75 21.17
C SER A 189 14.04 1.20 21.90
N SER A 190 15.08 0.35 21.94
CA SER A 190 16.41 0.75 22.43
C SER A 190 16.98 1.99 21.72
N ASN A 191 16.54 2.24 20.49
CA ASN A 191 16.98 3.33 19.63
C ASN A 191 16.01 4.53 19.57
N VAL A 192 14.85 4.47 20.23
CA VAL A 192 13.80 5.49 20.15
C VAL A 192 13.37 5.96 21.54
N THR A 193 13.66 7.21 21.86
CA THR A 193 13.22 7.84 23.12
C THR A 193 11.75 8.28 23.02
N GLY A 194 10.82 7.54 23.64
CA GLY A 194 9.48 8.06 23.96
C GLY A 194 8.26 7.20 23.60
N SER A 195 8.43 6.02 22.99
CA SER A 195 7.34 5.03 22.81
C SER A 195 7.86 3.63 23.10
N ASP A 196 7.13 2.86 23.91
CA ASP A 196 7.45 1.45 24.19
C ASP A 196 7.24 0.55 22.95
N TRP A 197 6.46 1.01 21.95
CA TRP A 197 6.15 0.22 20.76
C TRP A 197 6.11 1.05 19.48
N MET A 198 6.83 0.61 18.45
CA MET A 198 6.73 1.20 17.11
C MET A 198 5.53 0.61 16.37
N PRO A 199 4.77 1.42 15.61
CA PRO A 199 3.76 0.90 14.71
C PRO A 199 4.30 -0.23 13.83
N LEU A 200 3.53 -1.31 13.71
CA LEU A 200 3.92 -2.53 12.99
C LEU A 200 3.07 -2.71 11.74
N LEU A 201 3.73 -2.87 10.60
CA LEU A 201 3.15 -3.46 9.39
C LEU A 201 3.56 -4.94 9.32
N LEU A 202 2.60 -5.82 9.59
CA LEU A 202 2.76 -7.27 9.46
C LEU A 202 2.38 -7.72 8.05
N ILE A 203 3.28 -8.41 7.36
CA ILE A 203 3.05 -8.96 6.03
C ILE A 203 3.21 -10.48 6.10
N VAL A 204 2.23 -11.21 5.56
CA VAL A 204 2.24 -12.68 5.49
C VAL A 204 2.15 -13.11 4.02
N PRO A 205 3.27 -13.37 3.33
CA PRO A 205 3.26 -13.90 1.98
C PRO A 205 2.73 -15.35 1.99
N LEU A 206 1.73 -15.64 1.16
CA LEU A 206 1.07 -16.94 1.11
C LEU A 206 1.05 -17.49 -0.31
N ARG A 207 1.03 -18.82 -0.41
CA ARG A 207 0.70 -19.56 -1.65
C ARG A 207 -0.51 -20.44 -1.39
N LEU A 208 -1.66 -20.05 -1.92
CA LEU A 208 -2.96 -20.66 -1.58
C LEU A 208 -3.44 -21.73 -2.58
N GLY A 209 -2.56 -22.14 -3.48
CA GLY A 209 -2.81 -23.17 -4.48
C GLY A 209 -1.69 -23.24 -5.52
N LEU A 210 -1.90 -24.08 -6.53
CA LEU A 210 -0.93 -24.26 -7.61
C LEU A 210 -1.10 -23.21 -8.71
N SER A 211 -2.29 -23.18 -9.33
CA SER A 211 -2.65 -22.25 -10.41
C SER A 211 -3.79 -21.30 -10.02
N GLU A 212 -4.69 -21.77 -9.15
CA GLU A 212 -5.82 -21.03 -8.63
C GLU A 212 -5.87 -21.14 -7.10
N ILE A 213 -6.60 -20.24 -6.44
CA ILE A 213 -6.80 -20.30 -4.99
C ILE A 213 -7.67 -21.51 -4.67
N ASN A 214 -7.22 -22.37 -3.76
CA ASN A 214 -8.04 -23.47 -3.27
C ASN A 214 -9.28 -22.90 -2.53
N PRO A 215 -10.51 -23.29 -2.92
CA PRO A 215 -11.74 -22.78 -2.32
C PRO A 215 -11.80 -22.88 -0.79
N VAL A 216 -11.08 -23.83 -0.17
CA VAL A 216 -10.99 -23.96 1.30
C VAL A 216 -10.50 -22.67 1.99
N TYR A 217 -9.68 -21.87 1.31
CA TYR A 217 -9.12 -20.63 1.85
C TYR A 217 -10.00 -19.41 1.60
N VAL A 218 -11.04 -19.48 0.76
CA VAL A 218 -11.85 -18.30 0.39
C VAL A 218 -12.52 -17.69 1.60
N ASN A 219 -13.10 -18.51 2.47
CA ASN A 219 -13.69 -18.02 3.71
C ASN A 219 -12.60 -17.46 4.64
N GLY A 220 -11.44 -18.10 4.71
CA GLY A 220 -10.27 -17.63 5.45
C GLY A 220 -9.76 -16.26 5.02
N LEU A 221 -9.76 -15.98 3.72
CA LEU A 221 -9.39 -14.69 3.14
C LEU A 221 -10.43 -13.60 3.39
N LYS A 222 -11.71 -13.99 3.47
CA LYS A 222 -12.82 -13.09 3.80
C LYS A 222 -13.01 -12.93 5.31
N LEU A 223 -12.36 -13.75 6.15
CA LEU A 223 -12.71 -13.93 7.56
C LEU A 223 -12.83 -12.58 8.27
N ASN A 224 -14.01 -12.39 8.85
CA ASN A 224 -14.39 -11.26 9.68
C ASN A 224 -14.85 -11.80 11.03
N GLN A 225 -13.95 -12.42 11.80
CA GLN A 225 -14.21 -12.67 13.21
C GLN A 225 -13.94 -11.37 13.98
N LEU A 226 -15.00 -10.56 14.09
CA LEU A 226 -15.24 -9.80 15.31
C LEU A 226 -16.07 -10.72 16.21
N GLU A 227 -15.40 -11.57 16.99
CA GLU A 227 -15.93 -12.02 18.28
C GLU A 227 -15.30 -11.17 19.38
#